data_AF-A0A838J6C2-F1
#
_entry.id   AF-A0A838J6C2-F1
#
_cell.length_a   1.000
_cell.length_b   1.000
_cell.length_c   1.000
_cell.angle_alpha   90.00
_cell.angle_beta   90.00
_cell.angle_gamma   90.00
#
_symmetry.space_group_name_H-M   'P 1'
#
loop_
_entity.id
_entity.type
_entity.pdbx_description
1 polymer ?
#
loop_
_entity_poly.entity_id
_entity_poly.type
_entity_poly.pdbx_seq_one_letter_code
_entity_poly.pdbx_strand_id
1 'polypeptide(L)'
;MSPNPHARTHLSRRTMIILRVNEQAEDFYEKSKELGTRAARSFDTQGREREKHRSQMTGLENIAETTLKATDVLDYIKKQMARERSGWTIPEQQFGEHLKRYIEDKDGLKVAVDAVCTSVGIGDTTEEDRRERKHVRLLLIRQLIRQVVVQFEYEDSELEKRRNTR
;
A
#
# COMPACT_ATOMS: atom_id res chain seq x y z
N MET A 1 -50.44 -14.46 1.27
CA MET A 1 -49.03 -14.76 0.93
C MET A 1 -48.15 -13.82 1.74
N SER A 2 -47.57 -14.32 2.84
CA SER A 2 -46.67 -13.52 3.67
C SER A 2 -45.26 -13.54 3.06
N PRO A 3 -44.57 -12.40 2.93
CA PRO A 3 -43.21 -12.36 2.41
C PRO A 3 -42.26 -13.08 3.36
N ASN A 4 -41.40 -13.95 2.81
CA ASN A 4 -40.40 -14.72 3.54
C ASN A 4 -39.34 -13.77 4.15
N PRO A 5 -39.24 -13.64 5.48
CA PRO A 5 -38.37 -12.65 6.15
C PRO A 5 -36.89 -13.04 6.22
N HIS A 6 -36.46 -14.11 5.54
CA HIS A 6 -35.11 -14.67 5.66
C HIS A 6 -34.33 -14.79 4.35
N ALA A 7 -34.57 -13.88 3.39
CA ALA A 7 -33.55 -13.60 2.37
C ALA A 7 -32.43 -12.72 2.97
N ARG A 8 -31.78 -13.18 4.06
CA ARG A 8 -30.48 -12.62 4.45
C ARG A 8 -29.51 -13.07 3.38
N THR A 9 -29.14 -12.16 2.49
CA THR A 9 -28.11 -12.37 1.47
C THR A 9 -26.83 -12.79 2.20
N HIS A 10 -26.53 -14.09 2.17
CA HIS A 10 -25.29 -14.61 2.72
C HIS A 10 -24.15 -14.11 1.84
N LEU A 11 -23.49 -13.03 2.26
CA LEU A 11 -22.35 -12.48 1.55
C LEU A 11 -21.28 -13.56 1.42
N SER A 12 -20.72 -13.71 0.21
CA SER A 12 -19.64 -14.66 0.03
C SER A 12 -18.45 -14.28 0.92
N ARG A 13 -17.70 -15.26 1.43
CA ARG A 13 -16.49 -15.01 2.24
C ARG A 13 -15.52 -14.05 1.52
N ARG A 14 -15.42 -14.16 0.20
CA ARG A 14 -14.62 -13.26 -0.63
C ARG A 14 -15.11 -11.81 -0.57
N THR A 15 -16.42 -11.59 -0.61
CA THR A 15 -17.01 -10.25 -0.47
C THR A 15 -16.73 -9.68 0.93
N MET A 16 -16.84 -10.50 1.97
CA MET A 16 -16.50 -10.12 3.34
C MET A 16 -15.03 -9.69 3.47
N ILE A 17 -14.10 -10.46 2.90
CA ILE A 17 -12.67 -10.11 2.88
C ILE A 17 -12.45 -8.74 2.24
N ILE A 18 -13.04 -8.50 1.06
CA ILE A 18 -12.87 -7.22 0.34
C ILE A 18 -13.41 -6.05 1.19
N LEU A 19 -14.60 -6.21 1.78
CA LEU A 19 -15.21 -5.20 2.62
C LEU A 19 -14.30 -4.87 3.83
N ARG A 20 -13.84 -5.89 4.56
CA ARG A 20 -12.96 -5.72 5.73
C ARG A 20 -11.59 -5.14 5.37
N VAL A 21 -11.04 -5.51 4.22
CA VAL A 21 -9.80 -4.88 3.71
C VAL A 21 -10.01 -3.40 3.46
N ASN A 22 -11.14 -2.99 2.87
CA ASN A 22 -11.42 -1.59 2.59
C ASN A 22 -11.61 -0.78 3.88
N GLU A 23 -12.35 -1.31 4.85
CA GLU A 23 -12.49 -0.69 6.19
C GLU A 23 -11.12 -0.53 6.86
N GLN A 24 -10.31 -1.59 6.88
CA GLN A 24 -8.97 -1.55 7.48
C GLN A 24 -8.02 -0.60 6.76
N ALA A 25 -8.23 -0.36 5.46
CA ALA A 25 -7.42 0.56 4.68
C ALA A 25 -7.65 2.03 5.05
N GLU A 26 -8.75 2.38 5.74
CA GLU A 26 -8.95 3.74 6.25
C GLU A 26 -7.87 4.12 7.28
N ASP A 27 -7.44 3.15 8.09
CA ASP A 27 -6.37 3.33 9.09
C ASP A 27 -4.99 3.59 8.45
N PHE A 28 -4.83 3.34 7.15
CA PHE A 28 -3.60 3.64 6.44
C PHE A 28 -3.44 5.12 6.09
N TYR A 29 -4.47 5.96 6.24
CA TYR A 29 -4.42 7.35 5.77
C TYR A 29 -3.18 8.12 6.26
N GLU A 30 -2.96 8.17 7.58
CA GLU A 30 -1.84 8.91 8.16
C GLU A 30 -0.48 8.34 7.70
N LYS A 31 -0.40 7.01 7.60
CA LYS A 31 0.83 6.36 7.14
C LYS A 31 1.11 6.62 5.68
N SER A 32 0.07 6.55 4.84
CA SER A 32 0.13 6.83 3.41
C SER A 32 0.53 8.27 3.15
N LYS A 33 0.01 9.21 3.95
CA LYS A 33 0.37 10.63 3.90
C LYS A 33 1.83 10.86 4.28
N GLU A 34 2.32 10.24 5.37
CA GLU A 34 3.72 10.29 5.76
C GLU A 34 4.64 9.78 4.62
N LEU A 35 4.34 8.59 4.10
CA LEU A 35 5.14 7.93 3.06
C LEU A 35 5.10 8.69 1.73
N GLY A 36 3.91 9.15 1.30
CA GLY A 36 3.75 9.96 0.08
C GLY A 36 4.49 11.29 0.17
N THR A 37 4.44 11.96 1.33
CA THR A 37 5.19 13.20 1.58
C THR A 37 6.70 12.96 1.50
N ARG A 38 7.20 11.89 2.14
CA ARG A 38 8.62 11.51 2.05
C ARG A 38 9.04 11.24 0.61
N ALA A 39 8.22 10.50 -0.15
CA ALA A 39 8.48 10.22 -1.57
C ALA A 39 8.58 11.51 -2.38
N ALA A 40 7.63 12.44 -2.22
CA ALA A 40 7.62 13.71 -2.95
C ALA A 40 8.88 14.54 -2.64
N ARG A 41 9.23 14.70 -1.37
CA ARG A 41 10.44 15.44 -0.95
C ARG A 41 11.73 14.78 -1.42
N SER A 42 11.80 13.45 -1.35
CA SER A 42 12.90 12.67 -1.89
C SER A 42 13.13 12.98 -3.37
N PHE A 43 12.07 12.88 -4.16
CA PHE A 43 12.15 13.09 -5.60
C PHE A 43 12.37 14.55 -5.98
N ASP A 44 11.92 15.49 -5.16
CA ASP A 44 12.16 16.91 -5.36
C ASP A 44 13.64 17.30 -5.19
N THR A 45 14.29 16.76 -4.15
CA THR A 45 15.68 17.08 -3.80
C THR A 45 16.67 16.75 -4.93
N GLN A 46 16.30 15.83 -5.83
CA GLN A 46 17.20 15.43 -6.92
C GLN A 46 17.21 16.36 -8.13
N GLY A 47 16.32 17.36 -8.21
CA GLY A 47 16.30 18.33 -9.31
C GLY A 47 16.19 17.73 -10.72
N ARG A 48 15.80 16.46 -10.85
CA ARG A 48 15.74 15.69 -12.10
C ARG A 48 14.30 15.40 -12.50
N GLU A 49 14.10 15.32 -13.82
CA GLU A 49 12.93 14.86 -14.58
C GLU A 49 11.80 14.28 -13.71
N ARG A 50 10.87 15.15 -13.32
CA ARG A 50 9.68 14.81 -12.54
C ARG A 50 8.89 13.65 -13.15
N GLU A 51 8.85 13.58 -14.48
CA GLU A 51 8.23 12.48 -15.23
C GLU A 51 8.83 11.11 -14.87
N LYS A 52 10.16 11.06 -14.67
CA LYS A 52 10.86 9.85 -14.25
C LYS A 52 10.43 9.40 -12.86
N HIS A 53 10.28 10.32 -11.91
CA HIS A 53 9.86 9.98 -10.55
C HIS A 53 8.38 9.56 -10.48
N ARG A 54 7.50 10.22 -11.24
CA ARG A 54 6.10 9.78 -11.39
C ARG A 54 6.04 8.37 -11.97
N SER A 55 6.83 8.07 -13.01
CA SER A 55 6.87 6.72 -13.59
C SER A 55 7.36 5.65 -12.61
N GLN A 56 8.21 5.99 -11.63
CA GLN A 56 8.60 5.06 -10.56
C GLN A 56 7.44 4.75 -9.62
N MET A 57 6.64 5.75 -9.25
CA MET A 57 5.47 5.57 -8.39
C MET A 57 4.35 4.81 -9.12
N THR A 58 4.08 5.14 -10.38
CA THR A 58 3.18 4.37 -11.24
C THR A 58 3.68 2.93 -11.42
N GLY A 59 4.99 2.73 -11.56
CA GLY A 59 5.60 1.40 -11.64
C GLY A 59 5.40 0.57 -10.38
N LEU A 60 5.52 1.20 -9.20
CA LEU A 60 5.22 0.57 -7.91
C LEU A 60 3.75 0.16 -7.81
N GLU A 61 2.84 1.07 -8.15
CA GLU A 61 1.40 0.81 -8.16
C GLU A 61 1.03 -0.35 -9.09
N ASN A 62 1.52 -0.31 -10.32
CA ASN A 62 1.29 -1.35 -11.32
C ASN A 62 1.74 -2.72 -10.83
N ILE A 63 2.91 -2.81 -10.19
CA ILE A 63 3.41 -4.08 -9.65
C ILE A 63 2.55 -4.55 -8.48
N ALA A 64 2.15 -3.65 -7.58
CA ALA A 64 1.27 -4.00 -6.47
C ALA A 64 -0.08 -4.55 -6.96
N GLU A 65 -0.69 -3.90 -7.96
CA GLU A 65 -1.99 -4.30 -8.52
C GLU A 65 -1.93 -5.63 -9.28
N THR A 66 -0.84 -5.87 -10.03
CA THR A 66 -0.76 -7.01 -10.96
C THR A 66 -0.11 -8.26 -10.36
N THR A 67 0.76 -8.13 -9.35
CA THR A 67 1.44 -9.30 -8.77
C THR A 67 0.47 -10.23 -8.04
N LEU A 68 0.85 -11.50 -7.97
CA LEU A 68 0.19 -12.53 -7.15
C LEU A 68 0.87 -12.72 -5.79
N LYS A 69 2.03 -12.10 -5.54
CA LYS A 69 2.84 -12.31 -4.34
C LYS A 69 3.36 -10.99 -3.78
N ALA A 70 3.20 -10.81 -2.47
CA ALA A 70 3.74 -9.63 -1.76
C ALA A 70 5.27 -9.48 -1.88
N THR A 71 6.00 -10.59 -2.09
CA THR A 71 7.46 -10.58 -2.30
C THR A 71 7.85 -9.77 -3.52
N ASP A 72 7.07 -9.80 -4.60
CA ASP A 72 7.41 -9.09 -5.83
C ASP A 72 7.35 -7.57 -5.63
N VAL A 73 6.44 -7.09 -4.77
CA VAL A 73 6.39 -5.68 -4.35
C VAL A 73 7.63 -5.31 -3.55
N LEU A 74 8.02 -6.14 -2.58
CA LEU A 74 9.23 -5.93 -1.79
C LEU A 74 10.50 -5.95 -2.65
N ASP A 75 10.57 -6.87 -3.62
CA ASP A 75 11.68 -6.98 -4.55
C ASP A 75 11.77 -5.77 -5.47
N TYR A 76 10.64 -5.22 -5.91
CA TYR A 76 10.62 -3.96 -6.62
C TYR A 76 11.19 -2.82 -5.77
N ILE A 77 10.73 -2.67 -4.52
CA ILE A 77 11.21 -1.63 -3.61
C ILE A 77 12.74 -1.77 -3.40
N LYS A 78 13.21 -2.97 -3.09
CA LYS A 78 14.65 -3.27 -2.93
C LYS A 78 15.44 -2.96 -4.19
N LYS A 79 14.90 -3.31 -5.36
CA LYS A 79 15.52 -3.00 -6.67
C LYS A 79 15.61 -1.50 -6.92
N GLN A 80 14.62 -0.70 -6.52
CA GLN A 80 14.70 0.76 -6.64
C GLN A 80 15.74 1.33 -5.67
N MET A 81 15.77 0.82 -4.43
CA MET A 81 16.75 1.25 -3.43
C MET A 81 18.20 0.93 -3.83
N ALA A 82 18.45 -0.18 -4.52
CA ALA A 82 19.77 -0.58 -4.97
C ALA A 82 20.33 0.27 -6.12
N ARG A 83 19.53 1.12 -6.76
CA ARG A 83 19.99 1.98 -7.86
C ARG A 83 20.77 3.17 -7.30
N GLU A 84 21.97 3.38 -7.84
CA GLU A 84 22.76 4.58 -7.57
C GLU A 84 21.95 5.83 -7.92
N ARG A 85 21.92 6.81 -7.00
CA ARG A 85 21.18 8.08 -7.15
C ARG A 85 19.68 7.88 -7.37
N SER A 86 19.04 6.98 -6.62
CA SER A 86 17.57 6.91 -6.56
C SER A 86 17.03 7.84 -5.47
N GLY A 87 15.87 8.47 -5.68
CA GLY A 87 15.19 9.21 -4.61
C GLY A 87 14.73 8.32 -3.45
N TRP A 88 14.79 6.99 -3.62
CA TRP A 88 14.33 6.00 -2.66
C TRP A 88 15.21 5.88 -1.41
N THR A 89 16.48 6.25 -1.51
CA THR A 89 17.48 6.07 -0.43
C THR A 89 18.07 7.37 0.09
N ILE A 90 17.48 8.52 -0.25
CA ILE A 90 17.95 9.83 0.22
C ILE A 90 17.99 9.82 1.77
N PRO A 91 19.15 10.08 2.40
CA PRO A 91 19.34 9.89 3.83
C PRO A 91 18.33 10.62 4.72
N GLU A 92 17.85 11.78 4.28
CA GLU A 92 16.92 12.61 5.05
C GLU A 92 15.48 12.08 5.01
N GLN A 93 15.10 11.38 3.94
CA GLN A 93 13.71 10.97 3.71
C GLN A 93 13.52 9.46 3.90
N GLN A 94 14.52 8.67 3.49
CA GLN A 94 14.57 7.20 3.58
C GLN A 94 13.28 6.51 3.13
N PHE A 95 12.60 7.06 2.12
CA PHE A 95 11.27 6.61 1.69
C PHE A 95 11.20 5.10 1.46
N GLY A 96 12.15 4.54 0.70
CA GLY A 96 12.17 3.12 0.37
C GLY A 96 12.29 2.23 1.60
N GLU A 97 13.14 2.61 2.57
CA GLU A 97 13.32 1.86 3.82
C GLU A 97 12.09 1.96 4.73
N HIS A 98 11.47 3.14 4.83
CA HIS A 98 10.24 3.32 5.61
C HIS A 98 9.08 2.51 5.03
N LEU A 99 8.91 2.53 3.70
CA LEU A 99 7.87 1.75 3.02
C LEU A 99 8.13 0.24 3.17
N LYS A 100 9.36 -0.21 2.89
CA LYS A 100 9.78 -1.61 3.05
C LYS A 100 9.52 -2.08 4.47
N ARG A 101 9.98 -1.32 5.47
CA ARG A 101 9.78 -1.64 6.88
C ARG A 101 8.31 -1.79 7.17
N TYR A 102 7.45 -0.82 6.84
CA TYR A 102 6.03 -0.92 7.14
C TYR A 102 5.34 -2.15 6.51
N ILE A 103 5.75 -2.54 5.29
CA ILE A 103 5.24 -3.74 4.63
C ILE A 103 5.78 -5.03 5.28
N GLU A 104 7.03 -5.05 5.74
CA GLU A 104 7.66 -6.21 6.39
C GLU A 104 7.25 -6.34 7.87
N ASP A 105 6.98 -5.23 8.53
CA ASP A 105 6.89 -5.09 9.98
C ASP A 105 5.68 -5.82 10.58
N LYS A 106 5.94 -6.42 11.74
CA LYS A 106 4.95 -7.09 12.55
C LYS A 106 3.98 -6.12 13.21
N ASP A 107 4.38 -4.87 13.41
CA ASP A 107 3.61 -3.89 14.17
C ASP A 107 2.69 -3.02 13.28
N GLY A 108 2.92 -2.99 11.97
CA GLY A 108 2.08 -2.26 11.00
C GLY A 108 1.15 -3.18 10.23
N LEU A 109 1.59 -3.60 9.04
CA LEU A 109 0.77 -4.36 8.09
C LEU A 109 0.29 -5.70 8.67
N LYS A 110 1.10 -6.38 9.48
CA LYS A 110 0.70 -7.65 10.08
C LYS A 110 -0.48 -7.50 11.04
N VAL A 111 -0.53 -6.43 11.84
CA VAL A 111 -1.67 -6.15 12.74
C VAL A 111 -2.95 -6.01 11.92
N ALA A 112 -2.90 -5.25 10.82
CA ALA A 112 -4.03 -5.10 9.90
C ALA A 112 -4.45 -6.44 9.24
N VAL A 113 -3.49 -7.27 8.84
CA VAL A 113 -3.77 -8.62 8.31
C VAL A 113 -4.47 -9.47 9.36
N ASP A 114 -3.95 -9.49 10.58
CA ASP A 114 -4.47 -10.31 11.67
C ASP A 114 -5.90 -9.85 12.04
N ALA A 115 -6.14 -8.53 12.12
CA ALA A 115 -7.47 -7.96 12.37
C ALA A 115 -8.49 -8.37 11.31
N VAL A 116 -8.15 -8.22 10.01
CA VAL A 116 -9.03 -8.64 8.91
C VAL A 116 -9.31 -10.14 8.98
N CYS A 117 -8.26 -10.96 9.11
CA CYS A 117 -8.39 -12.42 9.13
C CYS A 117 -9.27 -12.89 10.29
N THR A 118 -9.07 -12.37 11.50
CA THR A 118 -9.91 -12.67 12.66
C THR A 118 -11.37 -12.27 12.41
N SER A 119 -11.62 -11.11 11.81
CA SER A 119 -12.99 -10.62 11.55
C SER A 119 -13.79 -11.47 10.56
N VAL A 120 -13.12 -12.25 9.71
CA VAL A 120 -13.76 -13.14 8.71
C VAL A 120 -13.58 -14.62 9.04
N GLY A 121 -13.01 -14.94 10.20
CA GLY A 121 -12.82 -16.33 10.67
C GLY A 121 -11.71 -17.10 9.96
N ILE A 122 -10.67 -16.42 9.48
CA ILE A 122 -9.47 -17.04 8.90
C ILE A 122 -8.46 -17.31 10.02
N GLY A 123 -8.12 -18.59 10.22
CA GLY A 123 -7.13 -19.03 11.20
C GLY A 123 -5.69 -18.90 10.68
N ASP A 124 -4.77 -19.70 11.21
CA ASP A 124 -3.37 -19.80 10.75
C ASP A 124 -2.83 -21.24 10.72
N THR A 125 -3.65 -22.22 11.10
CA THR A 125 -3.23 -23.61 11.28
C THR A 125 -3.23 -24.38 9.96
N THR A 126 -4.28 -24.19 9.14
CA THR A 126 -4.46 -24.94 7.89
C THR A 126 -3.71 -24.31 6.71
N GLU A 127 -3.46 -25.10 5.67
CA GLU A 127 -2.88 -24.57 4.43
C GLU A 127 -3.83 -23.62 3.70
N GLU A 128 -5.15 -23.83 3.83
CA GLU A 128 -6.16 -22.91 3.29
C GLU A 128 -6.08 -21.56 3.99
N ASP A 129 -6.06 -21.55 5.33
CA ASP A 129 -5.89 -20.34 6.13
C ASP A 129 -4.63 -19.57 5.72
N ARG A 130 -3.49 -20.26 5.63
CA ARG A 130 -2.21 -19.62 5.23
C ARG A 130 -2.28 -19.00 3.83
N ARG A 131 -3.01 -19.62 2.90
CA ARG A 131 -3.22 -19.06 1.55
C ARG A 131 -4.12 -17.84 1.60
N GLU A 132 -5.22 -17.90 2.35
CA GLU A 132 -6.13 -16.77 2.52
C GLU A 132 -5.45 -15.58 3.23
N ARG A 133 -4.67 -15.81 4.28
CA ARG A 133 -3.87 -14.75 4.96
C ARG A 133 -2.88 -14.08 4.01
N LYS A 134 -2.21 -14.85 3.14
CA LYS A 134 -1.32 -14.29 2.11
C LYS A 134 -2.09 -13.41 1.12
N HIS A 135 -3.30 -13.83 0.75
CA HIS A 135 -4.17 -13.05 -0.12
C HIS A 135 -4.61 -11.74 0.55
N VAL A 136 -5.08 -11.79 1.80
CA VAL A 136 -5.43 -10.61 2.59
C VAL A 136 -4.26 -9.63 2.68
N ARG A 137 -3.06 -10.12 2.99
CA ARG A 137 -1.84 -9.30 3.04
C ARG A 137 -1.60 -8.57 1.72
N LEU A 138 -1.74 -9.27 0.59
CA LEU A 138 -1.53 -8.65 -0.72
C LEU A 138 -2.58 -7.57 -1.02
N LEU A 139 -3.84 -7.80 -0.66
CA LEU A 139 -4.90 -6.80 -0.84
C LEU A 139 -4.64 -5.54 0.00
N LEU A 140 -4.20 -5.69 1.25
CA LEU A 140 -3.83 -4.56 2.10
C LEU A 140 -2.62 -3.79 1.56
N ILE A 141 -1.60 -4.49 1.03
CA ILE A 141 -0.47 -3.84 0.36
C ILE A 141 -0.94 -3.01 -0.83
N ARG A 142 -1.86 -3.52 -1.66
CA ARG A 142 -2.41 -2.77 -2.79
C ARG A 142 -3.08 -1.48 -2.34
N GLN A 143 -3.94 -1.57 -1.31
CA GLN A 143 -4.62 -0.39 -0.77
C GLN A 143 -3.63 0.64 -0.23
N LEU A 144 -2.63 0.20 0.55
CA LEU A 144 -1.57 1.07 1.05
C LEU A 144 -0.83 1.76 -0.10
N ILE A 145 -0.35 1.00 -1.08
CA ILE A 145 0.45 1.54 -2.20
C ILE A 145 -0.36 2.55 -3.00
N ARG A 146 -1.62 2.25 -3.32
CA ARG A 146 -2.51 3.19 -4.02
C ARG A 146 -2.66 4.51 -3.27
N GLN A 147 -2.91 4.46 -1.96
CA GLN A 147 -2.99 5.67 -1.14
C GLN A 147 -1.66 6.42 -1.09
N VAL A 148 -0.53 5.73 -0.93
CA VAL A 148 0.81 6.35 -0.96
C VAL A 148 1.06 7.09 -2.27
N VAL A 149 0.68 6.50 -3.41
CA VAL A 149 0.83 7.11 -4.74
C VAL A 149 -0.05 8.36 -4.85
N VAL A 150 -1.31 8.30 -4.42
CA VAL A 150 -2.21 9.47 -4.38
C VAL A 150 -1.62 10.60 -3.53
N GLN A 151 -1.11 10.27 -2.33
CA GLN A 151 -0.52 11.26 -1.43
C GLN A 151 0.78 11.85 -1.99
N PHE A 152 1.58 11.03 -2.68
CA PHE A 152 2.75 11.50 -3.42
C PHE A 152 2.36 12.50 -4.51
N GLU A 153 1.37 12.17 -5.37
CA GLU A 153 0.96 13.06 -6.46
C GLU A 153 0.40 14.38 -5.94
N TYR A 154 -0.35 14.33 -4.84
CA TYR A 154 -0.85 15.53 -4.17
C TYR A 154 0.31 16.43 -3.67
N GLU A 155 1.24 15.89 -2.89
CA GLU A 155 2.35 16.69 -2.34
C GLU A 155 3.29 17.19 -3.44
N ASP A 156 3.56 16.38 -4.47
CA ASP A 156 4.36 16.79 -5.64
C ASP A 156 3.72 17.97 -6.40
N SER A 157 2.38 17.99 -6.53
CA SER A 157 1.66 19.13 -7.08
C SER A 157 1.75 20.39 -6.19
N GLU A 158 1.66 20.22 -4.87
CA GLU A 158 1.78 21.35 -3.93
C GLU A 158 3.19 21.96 -3.92
N LEU A 159 4.23 21.12 -4.00
CA LEU A 159 5.62 21.58 -4.10
C LEU A 159 5.86 22.37 -5.39
N GLU A 160 5.28 21.95 -6.52
CA GLU A 160 5.33 22.68 -7.78
C GLU A 160 4.69 24.06 -7.67
N LYS A 161 3.47 24.15 -7.12
CA LYS A 161 2.79 25.44 -6.95
C LYS A 161 3.65 26.43 -6.16
N ARG A 162 4.29 25.96 -5.07
CA ARG A 162 5.19 26.77 -4.23
C ARG A 162 6.43 27.27 -4.98
N ARG A 163 6.96 26.50 -5.93
CA ARG A 163 8.08 26.92 -6.78
C ARG A 163 7.68 28.01 -7.77
N ASN A 164 6.49 27.89 -8.38
CA ASN A 164 6.03 28.82 -9.41
C ASN A 164 5.57 30.18 -8.85
N THR A 165 5.36 30.27 -7.53
CA THR A 165 5.03 31.53 -6.83
C THR A 165 6.25 32.28 -6.28
N ARG A 166 7.47 31.74 -6.46
CA ARG A 166 8.73 32.39 -6.07
C ARG A 166 9.44 32.94 -7.29
#